data_AF-A0A0L6U6K0-F1
#
_entry.id   AF-A0A0L6U6K0-F1
#
_cell.length_a   1.000
_cell.length_b   1.000
_cell.length_c   1.000
_cell.angle_alpha   90.00
_cell.angle_beta   90.00
_cell.angle_gamma   90.00
#
_symmetry.space_group_name_H-M   'P 1'
#
loop_
_entity.id
_entity.type
_entity.pdbx_description
1 polymer ?
#
loop_
_entity_poly.entity_id
_entity_poly.type
_entity_poly.pdbx_seq_one_letter_code
_entity_poly.pdbx_strand_id
1 'polypeptide(L)'
;MVLASSAKAQVSKAKSAKKAVIKGTTSKTQRRVRTSVTFRRPKTLRLSRKPKYPRTSVPHAPRMDAYRTLIRPLNTESAMKKIEDNNTLLFIVDLKANKRQIAEAVKKLYDVTPLRVNTLIRPDGKKKAFVRLTPDVDALDIANKVTRFHHIPLIGNGGMSLLSVCSQRGSTTMHCNDHSSCSMSNSKSMAHVLTLEPWNLGRLDHRAVAT
;
A
#
# COMPACT_ATOMS: atom_id res chain seq x y z
N MET A 1 26.73 -76.34 -32.78
CA MET A 1 26.72 -76.22 -31.30
C MET A 1 25.63 -75.24 -30.80
N VAL A 2 24.39 -75.29 -31.32
CA VAL A 2 23.42 -74.17 -31.19
C VAL A 2 22.25 -74.44 -30.22
N LEU A 3 21.89 -75.69 -29.96
CA LEU A 3 20.63 -76.06 -29.27
C LEU A 3 20.57 -75.72 -27.77
N ALA A 4 21.70 -75.39 -27.13
CA ALA A 4 21.77 -75.18 -25.67
C ALA A 4 21.33 -73.77 -25.21
N SER A 5 21.24 -72.79 -26.12
CA SER A 5 20.85 -71.41 -25.78
C SER A 5 19.34 -71.26 -25.61
N SER A 6 18.54 -71.87 -26.50
CA SER A 6 17.08 -71.84 -26.48
C SER A 6 16.53 -72.47 -25.19
N ALA A 7 17.06 -73.61 -24.76
CA ALA A 7 16.66 -74.26 -23.51
C ALA A 7 16.83 -73.35 -22.29
N LYS A 8 17.97 -72.63 -22.18
CA LYS A 8 18.21 -71.65 -21.10
C LYS A 8 17.21 -70.49 -21.15
N ALA A 9 16.85 -70.01 -22.34
CA ALA A 9 15.84 -68.98 -22.54
C ALA A 9 14.39 -69.44 -22.24
N GLN A 10 14.04 -70.71 -22.49
CA GLN A 10 12.73 -71.25 -22.09
C GLN A 10 12.66 -71.47 -20.57
N VAL A 11 13.74 -71.94 -19.94
CA VAL A 11 13.83 -72.09 -18.48
C VAL A 11 13.76 -70.74 -17.76
N SER A 12 14.34 -69.66 -18.32
CA SER A 12 14.17 -68.32 -17.74
C SER A 12 12.74 -67.81 -17.89
N LYS A 13 12.10 -67.97 -19.06
CA LYS A 13 10.68 -67.65 -19.29
C LYS A 13 9.73 -68.40 -18.34
N ALA A 14 9.93 -69.70 -18.14
CA ALA A 14 9.17 -70.51 -17.19
C ALA A 14 9.37 -70.03 -15.74
N LYS A 15 10.61 -69.69 -15.36
CA LYS A 15 10.92 -69.13 -14.04
C LYS A 15 10.31 -67.73 -13.83
N SER A 16 10.21 -66.89 -14.86
CA SER A 16 9.50 -65.60 -14.77
C SER A 16 7.98 -65.78 -14.70
N ALA A 17 7.39 -66.69 -15.49
CA ALA A 17 5.97 -67.01 -15.44
C ALA A 17 5.56 -67.54 -14.05
N LYS A 18 6.30 -68.50 -13.50
CA LYS A 18 6.09 -69.01 -12.13
C LYS A 18 6.19 -67.89 -11.08
N LYS A 19 7.15 -66.95 -11.21
CA LYS A 19 7.28 -65.79 -10.32
C LYS A 19 6.15 -64.76 -10.48
N ALA A 20 5.55 -64.63 -11.66
CA ALA A 20 4.40 -63.76 -11.89
C ALA A 20 3.13 -64.35 -11.28
N VAL A 21 2.84 -65.64 -11.53
CA VAL A 21 1.69 -66.35 -10.96
C VAL A 21 1.72 -66.33 -9.43
N ILE A 22 2.86 -66.67 -8.80
CA ILE A 22 2.99 -66.69 -7.32
C ILE A 22 2.80 -65.31 -6.69
N LYS A 23 3.13 -64.21 -7.39
CA LYS A 23 2.96 -62.84 -6.86
C LYS A 23 1.57 -62.28 -7.09
N GLY A 24 0.84 -62.78 -8.09
CA GLY A 24 -0.43 -62.22 -8.54
C GLY A 24 -0.30 -60.82 -9.17
N THR A 25 -1.37 -60.35 -9.79
CA THR A 25 -1.47 -59.00 -10.36
C THR A 25 -1.55 -57.92 -9.27
N THR A 26 -2.08 -58.24 -8.09
CA THR A 26 -2.29 -57.34 -6.94
C THR A 26 -1.10 -57.28 -5.95
N SER A 27 0.11 -57.63 -6.40
CA SER A 27 1.26 -57.93 -5.53
C SER A 27 1.74 -56.84 -4.55
N LYS A 28 1.42 -55.54 -4.74
CA LYS A 28 1.85 -54.44 -3.86
C LYS A 28 0.88 -53.25 -3.76
N THR A 29 -0.31 -53.44 -3.17
CA THR A 29 -1.17 -52.30 -2.78
C THR A 29 -0.60 -51.58 -1.54
N GLN A 30 0.35 -50.67 -1.73
CA GLN A 30 0.92 -49.87 -0.64
C GLN A 30 -0.11 -48.86 -0.09
N ARG A 31 -0.71 -49.17 1.06
CA ARG A 31 -1.57 -48.23 1.79
C ARG A 31 -0.72 -47.10 2.40
N ARG A 32 -1.22 -45.86 2.35
CA ARG A 32 -0.64 -44.75 3.13
C ARG A 32 -0.82 -45.03 4.61
N VAL A 33 0.26 -45.44 5.29
CA VAL A 33 0.27 -45.67 6.74
C VAL A 33 -0.05 -44.37 7.46
N ARG A 34 -1.02 -44.40 8.38
CA ARG A 34 -1.35 -43.31 9.29
C ARG A 34 -0.88 -43.71 10.69
N THR A 35 0.10 -42.98 11.22
CA THR A 35 0.66 -43.24 12.57
C THR A 35 -0.16 -42.64 13.70
N SER A 36 -1.08 -41.70 13.40
CA SER A 36 -2.04 -41.16 14.36
C SER A 36 -3.46 -41.69 14.13
N VAL A 37 -4.12 -42.11 15.20
CA VAL A 37 -5.55 -42.47 15.19
C VAL A 37 -6.44 -41.27 14.85
N THR A 38 -6.02 -40.06 15.24
CA THR A 38 -6.71 -38.81 14.90
C THR A 38 -6.46 -38.39 13.44
N PHE A 39 -7.54 -38.20 12.69
CA PHE A 39 -7.48 -37.59 11.35
C PHE A 39 -7.32 -36.07 11.47
N ARG A 40 -6.21 -35.53 10.96
CA ARG A 40 -5.98 -34.08 10.87
C ARG A 40 -6.19 -33.59 9.45
N ARG A 41 -6.91 -32.48 9.29
CA ARG A 41 -7.10 -31.82 7.98
C ARG A 41 -5.73 -31.52 7.35
N PRO A 42 -5.45 -31.95 6.10
CA PRO A 42 -4.19 -31.63 5.44
C PRO A 42 -4.05 -30.13 5.21
N LYS A 43 -2.81 -29.63 5.18
CA LYS A 43 -2.52 -28.22 4.86
C LYS A 43 -2.88 -27.95 3.40
N THR A 44 -4.04 -27.32 3.17
CA THR A 44 -4.53 -26.91 1.85
C THR A 44 -4.04 -25.51 1.49
N LEU A 45 -3.68 -25.28 0.23
CA LEU A 45 -3.28 -23.98 -0.29
C LEU A 45 -4.38 -22.93 -0.05
N ARG A 46 -4.00 -21.76 0.48
CA ARG A 46 -4.90 -20.62 0.69
C ARG A 46 -4.48 -19.47 -0.23
N LEU A 47 -5.25 -19.27 -1.31
CA LEU A 47 -5.02 -18.17 -2.26
C LEU A 47 -5.26 -16.81 -1.59
N SER A 48 -4.53 -15.79 -2.04
CA SER A 48 -4.82 -14.40 -1.70
C SER A 48 -6.14 -13.95 -2.33
N ARG A 49 -6.83 -13.00 -1.68
CA ARG A 49 -8.10 -12.45 -2.18
C ARG A 49 -7.84 -11.62 -3.44
N LYS A 50 -8.32 -12.09 -4.60
CA LYS A 50 -8.36 -11.36 -5.87
C LYS A 50 -9.82 -10.99 -6.19
N PRO A 51 -10.32 -9.79 -5.80
CA PRO A 51 -11.69 -9.38 -6.08
C PRO A 51 -11.88 -9.04 -7.57
N LYS A 52 -13.03 -9.40 -8.16
CA LYS A 52 -13.36 -9.10 -9.57
C LYS A 52 -13.67 -7.61 -9.82
N TYR A 53 -14.06 -6.88 -8.78
CA TYR A 53 -14.39 -5.46 -8.80
C TYR A 53 -13.98 -4.78 -7.48
N PRO A 54 -13.61 -3.48 -7.48
CA PRO A 54 -13.35 -2.75 -6.24
C PRO A 54 -14.65 -2.55 -5.44
N ARG A 55 -14.57 -2.49 -4.10
CA ARG A 55 -15.75 -2.27 -3.23
C ARG A 55 -16.22 -0.81 -3.18
N THR A 56 -15.36 0.11 -3.63
CA THR A 56 -15.57 1.56 -3.70
C THR A 56 -14.81 2.07 -4.91
N SER A 57 -15.42 2.93 -5.74
CA SER A 57 -14.79 3.47 -6.96
C SER A 57 -13.56 4.33 -6.66
N VAL A 58 -13.63 5.17 -5.62
CA VAL A 58 -12.54 6.07 -5.20
C VAL A 58 -12.10 5.72 -3.77
N PRO A 59 -10.80 5.51 -3.50
CA PRO A 59 -10.30 5.31 -2.15
C PRO A 59 -10.28 6.63 -1.36
N HIS A 60 -10.52 6.58 -0.04
CA HIS A 60 -10.56 7.79 0.76
C HIS A 60 -9.15 8.33 1.06
N ALA A 61 -8.89 9.59 0.69
CA ALA A 61 -7.64 10.32 0.99
C ALA A 61 -7.40 10.52 2.51
N PRO A 62 -6.14 10.72 2.97
CA PRO A 62 -5.86 11.00 4.38
C PRO A 62 -6.54 12.32 4.84
N ARG A 63 -7.38 12.24 5.87
CA ARG A 63 -8.14 13.39 6.43
C ARG A 63 -7.35 14.29 7.39
N MET A 64 -6.06 14.02 7.57
CA MET A 64 -5.15 14.76 8.47
C MET A 64 -3.99 15.33 7.65
N ASP A 65 -4.12 16.60 7.30
CA ASP A 65 -3.11 17.46 6.68
C ASP A 65 -2.32 18.25 7.75
N ALA A 66 -1.36 19.08 7.30
CA ALA A 66 -0.51 19.87 8.20
C ALA A 66 -1.28 21.00 8.92
N TYR A 67 -2.17 21.72 8.22
CA TYR A 67 -2.92 22.85 8.77
C TYR A 67 -3.97 22.38 9.79
N ARG A 68 -4.68 21.29 9.52
CA ARG A 68 -5.57 20.64 10.50
C ARG A 68 -4.81 20.12 11.72
N THR A 69 -3.56 19.68 11.53
CA THR A 69 -2.71 19.21 12.63
C THR A 69 -2.34 20.36 13.57
N LEU A 70 -1.88 21.51 13.05
CA LEU A 70 -1.49 22.68 13.83
C LEU A 70 -2.57 23.77 13.76
N ILE A 71 -3.51 23.76 14.72
CA ILE A 71 -4.69 24.62 14.70
C ILE A 71 -4.33 26.10 14.92
N ARG A 72 -3.50 26.41 15.93
CA ARG A 72 -2.95 27.75 16.19
C ARG A 72 -1.79 27.73 17.18
N PRO A 73 -0.91 28.75 17.24
CA PRO A 73 0.00 28.98 18.36
C PRO A 73 -0.75 29.20 19.68
N LEU A 74 -0.03 29.12 20.79
CA LEU A 74 -0.51 29.40 22.13
C LEU A 74 0.35 30.50 22.78
N ASN A 75 -0.27 31.66 22.97
CA ASN A 75 0.34 32.97 23.25
C ASN A 75 0.17 33.44 24.71
N THR A 76 -0.02 32.52 25.67
CA THR A 76 -0.09 32.85 27.10
C THR A 76 1.28 33.20 27.65
N GLU A 77 1.38 33.99 28.72
CA GLU A 77 2.65 34.30 29.42
C GLU A 77 3.53 33.06 29.69
N SER A 78 2.95 31.99 30.23
CA SER A 78 3.63 30.71 30.51
C SER A 78 4.06 29.91 29.26
N ALA A 79 3.76 30.43 28.07
CA ALA A 79 4.23 29.95 26.77
C ALA A 79 5.32 30.87 26.20
N MET A 80 5.19 32.20 26.35
CA MET A 80 6.23 33.16 25.95
C MET A 80 7.56 32.87 26.67
N LYS A 81 7.52 32.72 28.00
CA LYS A 81 8.67 32.28 28.80
C LYS A 81 9.29 30.96 28.31
N LYS A 82 8.52 30.07 27.67
CA LYS A 82 8.99 28.79 27.11
C LYS A 82 9.49 28.88 25.66
N ILE A 83 9.18 29.96 24.95
CA ILE A 83 9.84 30.35 23.70
C ILE A 83 11.23 30.88 24.04
N GLU A 84 11.30 31.80 25.01
CA GLU A 84 12.51 32.44 25.54
C GLU A 84 13.47 31.44 26.23
N ASP A 85 13.15 30.98 27.44
CA ASP A 85 14.04 30.20 28.33
C ASP A 85 14.56 28.87 27.74
N ASN A 86 13.85 28.33 26.74
CA ASN A 86 13.84 26.89 26.48
C ASN A 86 13.84 26.49 25.00
N ASN A 87 13.84 27.47 24.08
CA ASN A 87 13.67 27.31 22.63
C ASN A 87 12.54 26.31 22.27
N THR A 88 11.30 26.61 22.71
CA THR A 88 10.12 25.78 22.40
C THR A 88 8.94 26.58 21.86
N LEU A 89 8.37 26.10 20.75
CA LEU A 89 7.09 26.58 20.24
C LEU A 89 5.94 25.84 20.92
N LEU A 90 4.86 26.55 21.24
CA LEU A 90 3.64 25.97 21.82
C LEU A 90 2.47 26.09 20.85
N PHE A 91 1.86 24.95 20.52
CA PHE A 91 0.73 24.86 19.60
C PHE A 91 -0.50 24.23 20.25
N ILE A 92 -1.67 24.69 19.81
CA ILE A 92 -2.95 23.98 19.92
C ILE A 92 -3.05 23.04 18.71
N VAL A 93 -3.42 21.79 19.00
CA VAL A 93 -3.33 20.68 18.05
C VAL A 93 -4.61 19.84 18.13
N ASP A 94 -5.00 19.19 17.02
CA ASP A 94 -6.13 18.23 16.99
C ASP A 94 -5.92 17.08 18.01
N LEU A 95 -6.99 16.66 18.69
CA LEU A 95 -6.98 15.54 19.64
C LEU A 95 -6.44 14.24 19.02
N LYS A 96 -6.62 14.03 17.71
CA LYS A 96 -6.22 12.80 17.00
C LYS A 96 -4.78 12.84 16.47
N ALA A 97 -4.10 13.99 16.50
CA ALA A 97 -2.75 14.10 15.95
C ALA A 97 -1.69 13.43 16.82
N ASN A 98 -0.82 12.63 16.19
CA ASN A 98 0.32 11.96 16.82
C ASN A 98 1.58 12.82 16.81
N LYS A 99 2.51 12.58 17.76
CA LYS A 99 3.78 13.33 17.88
C LYS A 99 4.60 13.41 16.59
N ARG A 100 4.57 12.34 15.76
CA ARG A 100 5.23 12.30 14.44
C ARG A 100 4.57 13.25 13.44
N GLN A 101 3.24 13.23 13.34
CA GLN A 101 2.46 14.15 12.49
C GLN A 101 2.66 15.61 12.89
N ILE A 102 2.75 15.90 14.20
CA ILE A 102 3.04 17.26 14.71
C ILE A 102 4.44 17.71 14.25
N ALA A 103 5.45 16.84 14.39
CA ALA A 103 6.81 17.14 13.95
C ALA A 103 6.90 17.36 12.43
N GLU A 104 6.23 16.53 11.63
CA GLU A 104 6.10 16.72 10.19
C GLU A 104 5.37 18.00 9.82
N ALA A 105 4.29 18.36 10.52
CA ALA A 105 3.51 19.56 10.23
C ALA A 105 4.31 20.84 10.53
N VAL A 106 5.05 20.88 11.64
CA VAL A 106 5.98 22.00 11.94
C VAL A 106 7.03 22.13 10.84
N LYS A 107 7.64 21.01 10.42
CA LYS A 107 8.65 21.01 9.36
C LYS A 107 8.10 21.37 7.97
N LYS A 108 6.82 21.10 7.69
CA LYS A 108 6.17 21.40 6.39
C LYS A 108 5.58 22.82 6.29
N LEU A 109 5.34 23.50 7.42
CA LEU A 109 4.69 24.82 7.45
C LEU A 109 5.64 25.96 7.83
N TYR A 110 6.73 25.66 8.53
CA TYR A 110 7.67 26.66 9.06
C TYR A 110 9.15 26.29 8.78
N ASP A 111 9.38 25.22 8.01
CA ASP A 111 10.70 24.64 7.65
C ASP A 111 11.62 24.20 8.82
N VAL A 112 11.15 24.32 10.06
CA VAL A 112 11.91 24.00 11.26
C VAL A 112 11.97 22.49 11.52
N THR A 113 13.17 21.98 11.83
CA THR A 113 13.32 20.60 12.32
C THR A 113 13.22 20.57 13.85
N PRO A 114 12.25 19.82 14.45
CA PRO A 114 12.11 19.77 15.91
C PRO A 114 12.95 18.64 16.53
N LEU A 115 13.65 18.91 17.63
CA LEU A 115 14.35 17.90 18.43
C LEU A 115 13.39 16.93 19.12
N ARG A 116 12.35 17.45 19.79
CA ARG A 116 11.36 16.63 20.51
C ARG A 116 10.01 17.30 20.65
N VAL A 117 8.95 16.50 20.56
CA VAL A 117 7.55 16.92 20.72
C VAL A 117 6.94 16.28 21.97
N ASN A 118 6.55 17.12 22.92
CA ASN A 118 5.81 16.76 24.12
C ASN A 118 4.34 17.21 23.96
N THR A 119 3.39 16.44 24.49
CA THR A 119 1.95 16.67 24.27
C THR A 119 1.15 16.37 25.53
N LEU A 120 0.18 17.22 25.84
CA LEU A 120 -0.87 16.99 26.84
C LEU A 120 -2.24 17.34 26.28
N ILE A 121 -3.30 16.87 26.94
CA ILE A 121 -4.67 17.32 26.72
C ILE A 121 -4.97 18.38 27.80
N ARG A 122 -5.62 19.49 27.43
CA ARG A 122 -6.14 20.48 28.38
C ARG A 122 -7.56 20.13 28.83
N PRO A 123 -8.03 20.63 30.00
CA PRO A 123 -9.43 20.48 30.41
C PRO A 123 -10.42 20.98 29.36
N ASP A 124 -10.09 22.04 28.62
CA ASP A 124 -10.84 22.59 27.47
C ASP A 124 -10.86 21.69 26.20
N GLY A 125 -10.68 20.37 26.36
CA GLY A 125 -10.90 19.36 25.31
C GLY A 125 -9.98 19.46 24.10
N LYS A 126 -8.83 20.14 24.23
CA LYS A 126 -7.92 20.45 23.11
C LYS A 126 -6.48 20.08 23.46
N LYS A 127 -5.73 19.52 22.52
CA LYS A 127 -4.33 19.15 22.74
C LYS A 127 -3.47 20.43 22.84
N LYS A 128 -2.44 20.41 23.70
CA LYS A 128 -1.34 21.38 23.75
C LYS A 128 -0.05 20.61 23.46
N ALA A 129 0.71 21.07 22.47
CA ALA A 129 2.03 20.53 22.15
C ALA A 129 3.11 21.53 22.52
N PHE A 130 4.19 21.05 23.14
CA PHE A 130 5.47 21.75 23.23
C PHE A 130 6.41 21.15 22.19
N VAL A 131 7.02 21.98 21.36
CA VAL A 131 7.92 21.56 20.28
C VAL A 131 9.28 22.20 20.54
N ARG A 132 10.25 21.42 21.03
CA ARG A 132 11.65 21.83 21.17
C ARG A 132 12.28 21.91 19.78
N LEU A 133 12.89 23.03 19.45
CA LEU A 133 13.61 23.22 18.19
C LEU A 133 15.07 22.75 18.33
N THR A 134 15.83 22.73 17.24
CA THR A 134 17.29 22.63 17.30
C THR A 134 17.89 23.99 17.74
N PRO A 135 19.09 24.02 18.34
CA PRO A 135 19.69 25.28 18.81
C PRO A 135 20.12 26.23 17.68
N ASP A 136 20.14 25.76 16.43
CA ASP A 136 20.53 26.53 15.24
C ASP A 136 19.41 27.46 14.72
N VAL A 137 18.21 27.40 15.32
CA VAL A 137 17.06 28.24 14.93
C VAL A 137 16.28 28.72 16.16
N ASP A 138 16.14 30.04 16.31
CA ASP A 138 15.45 30.64 17.45
C ASP A 138 13.93 30.59 17.33
N ALA A 139 13.26 30.05 18.36
CA ALA A 139 11.81 30.03 18.46
C ALA A 139 11.17 31.43 18.46
N LEU A 140 11.89 32.48 18.90
CA LEU A 140 11.38 33.85 18.94
C LEU A 140 11.11 34.39 17.52
N ASP A 141 12.05 34.19 16.60
CA ASP A 141 11.91 34.59 15.19
C ASP A 141 10.78 33.84 14.48
N ILE A 142 10.62 32.56 14.78
CA ILE A 142 9.52 31.76 14.24
C ILE A 142 8.19 32.21 14.85
N ALA A 143 8.13 32.47 16.16
CA ALA A 143 6.95 33.01 16.81
C ALA A 143 6.53 34.36 16.19
N ASN A 144 7.50 35.25 15.93
CA ASN A 144 7.29 36.56 15.29
C ASN A 144 6.84 36.48 13.81
N LYS A 145 7.07 35.35 13.14
CA LYS A 145 6.47 35.04 11.82
C LYS A 145 5.04 34.51 12.00
N VAL A 146 4.86 33.54 12.89
CA VAL A 146 3.58 32.85 13.16
C VAL A 146 2.50 33.80 13.69
N THR A 147 2.81 34.71 14.60
CA THR A 147 1.84 35.66 15.18
C THR A 147 1.24 36.60 14.13
N ARG A 148 2.04 37.09 13.19
CA ARG A 148 1.57 37.96 12.09
C ARG A 148 0.55 37.26 11.19
N PHE A 149 0.81 36.01 10.81
CA PHE A 149 -0.11 35.24 9.96
C PHE A 149 -1.44 34.86 10.64
N HIS A 150 -1.49 34.79 11.97
CA HIS A 150 -2.74 34.55 12.70
C HIS A 150 -3.51 35.83 13.06
N HIS A 151 -2.90 37.01 12.91
CA HIS A 151 -3.58 38.29 13.12
C HIS A 151 -4.03 38.93 11.79
N ILE A 152 -4.65 38.12 10.92
CA ILE A 152 -5.52 38.65 9.87
C ILE A 152 -6.73 39.27 10.58
N PRO A 153 -6.91 40.61 10.57
CA PRO A 153 -8.16 41.20 11.06
C PRO A 153 -9.32 40.69 10.21
N LEU A 154 -10.46 40.39 10.84
CA LEU A 154 -11.70 40.02 10.15
C LEU A 154 -12.32 41.26 9.46
N ILE A 155 -11.64 41.76 8.43
CA ILE A 155 -12.10 42.89 7.62
C ILE A 155 -13.30 42.43 6.81
N GLY A 156 -14.47 42.92 7.20
CA GLY A 156 -15.68 42.89 6.38
C GLY A 156 -16.33 41.52 6.25
N ASN A 157 -17.28 41.23 7.15
CA ASN A 157 -18.53 40.59 6.71
C ASN A 157 -19.35 41.58 5.85
N GLY A 158 -18.77 42.02 4.73
CA GLY A 158 -19.42 42.82 3.70
C GLY A 158 -19.93 41.89 2.62
N GLY A 159 -21.22 41.97 2.30
CA GLY A 159 -21.85 41.00 1.40
C GLY A 159 -21.30 41.05 -0.03
N MET A 160 -20.74 39.94 -0.50
CA MET A 160 -20.70 39.66 -1.93
C MET A 160 -22.02 39.03 -2.38
N SER A 161 -22.48 39.44 -3.55
CA SER A 161 -23.83 39.20 -4.04
C SER A 161 -24.09 37.76 -4.49
N LEU A 162 -25.38 37.47 -4.69
CA LEU A 162 -25.88 36.21 -5.21
C LEU A 162 -25.44 36.03 -6.68
N LEU A 163 -24.28 35.41 -6.91
CA LEU A 163 -23.90 34.87 -8.21
C LEU A 163 -24.06 33.35 -8.20
N SER A 164 -25.09 32.90 -8.93
CA SER A 164 -25.33 31.50 -9.22
C SER A 164 -24.19 30.93 -10.06
N VAL A 165 -23.20 30.30 -9.42
CA VAL A 165 -22.26 29.43 -10.12
C VAL A 165 -23.01 28.17 -10.49
N CYS A 166 -23.45 28.17 -11.74
CA CYS A 166 -24.19 27.12 -12.43
C CYS A 166 -23.69 25.71 -12.07
N SER A 167 -24.64 24.77 -11.91
CA SER A 167 -24.34 23.34 -12.08
C SER A 167 -23.78 23.08 -13.49
N GLN A 168 -23.13 21.93 -13.69
CA GLN A 168 -22.33 21.58 -14.88
C GLN A 168 -20.95 22.32 -14.88
N ARG A 169 -19.83 21.74 -15.29
CA ARG A 169 -19.59 20.50 -16.06
C ARG A 169 -18.47 19.66 -15.47
N GLY A 170 -18.84 18.49 -14.96
CA GLY A 170 -18.07 17.25 -15.16
C GLY A 170 -18.59 16.50 -16.40
N SER A 171 -19.05 17.22 -17.42
CA SER A 171 -19.56 16.64 -18.67
C SER A 171 -18.37 16.22 -19.53
N THR A 172 -18.27 14.93 -19.80
CA THR A 172 -17.28 14.38 -20.73
C THR A 172 -17.66 14.76 -22.17
N THR A 173 -17.11 15.86 -22.67
CA THR A 173 -17.12 16.16 -24.11
C THR A 173 -16.29 15.10 -24.82
N MET A 174 -16.94 14.12 -25.45
CA MET A 174 -16.28 13.32 -26.47
C MET A 174 -15.86 14.26 -27.60
N HIS A 175 -14.58 14.23 -27.97
CA HIS A 175 -14.18 14.57 -29.34
C HIS A 175 -14.10 13.27 -30.12
N CYS A 176 -15.14 13.04 -30.92
CA CYS A 176 -15.11 12.01 -31.95
C CYS A 176 -14.41 12.62 -33.17
N ASN A 177 -13.11 12.36 -33.31
CA ASN A 177 -12.52 12.29 -34.64
C ASN A 177 -12.84 10.91 -35.21
N ASP A 178 -13.21 10.84 -36.48
CA ASP A 178 -13.53 9.58 -37.13
C ASP A 178 -12.33 8.62 -37.21
N HIS A 179 -12.66 7.34 -37.37
CA HIS A 179 -11.75 6.21 -37.57
C HIS A 179 -10.93 5.72 -36.36
N SER A 180 -11.60 4.86 -35.58
CA SER A 180 -11.06 3.64 -34.98
C SER A 180 -9.98 3.70 -33.88
N SER A 181 -10.29 3.02 -32.77
CA SER A 181 -9.45 2.77 -31.59
C SER A 181 -9.17 3.98 -30.68
N CYS A 182 -9.37 3.78 -29.38
CA CYS A 182 -9.07 4.76 -28.34
C CYS A 182 -8.35 4.02 -27.21
N SER A 183 -7.15 4.48 -26.84
CA SER A 183 -6.31 3.82 -25.84
C SER A 183 -5.86 4.79 -24.76
N MET A 184 -5.95 4.37 -23.49
CA MET A 184 -5.50 5.18 -22.36
C MET A 184 -3.99 5.03 -22.16
N SER A 185 -3.21 5.88 -22.81
CA SER A 185 -1.80 6.06 -22.45
C SER A 185 -1.69 6.76 -21.09
N ASN A 186 -1.03 6.13 -20.11
CA ASN A 186 -0.67 6.77 -18.85
C ASN A 186 0.82 7.12 -18.87
N SER A 187 1.15 8.41 -18.81
CA SER A 187 2.49 8.94 -19.06
C SER A 187 3.45 8.69 -17.90
N LYS A 188 4.04 7.49 -17.85
CA LYS A 188 5.30 7.26 -17.12
C LYS A 188 6.49 7.76 -17.96
N SER A 189 7.28 8.64 -17.37
CA SER A 189 8.54 9.13 -17.93
C SER A 189 9.60 8.02 -18.05
N MET A 190 10.54 8.22 -18.98
CA MET A 190 11.51 7.22 -19.42
C MET A 190 12.83 7.23 -18.64
N ALA A 191 13.39 6.03 -18.46
CA ALA A 191 14.79 5.68 -18.74
C ALA A 191 14.79 4.17 -19.10
N HIS A 192 15.10 3.74 -20.33
CA HIS A 192 16.44 3.62 -20.96
C HIS A 192 17.42 2.71 -20.19
N VAL A 193 18.09 1.71 -20.79
CA VAL A 193 17.88 1.02 -22.10
C VAL A 193 18.64 -0.34 -22.13
N LEU A 194 18.65 -1.02 -23.29
CA LEU A 194 19.35 -2.26 -23.73
C LEU A 194 18.41 -3.49 -23.79
N THR A 195 17.99 -4.08 -24.93
CA THR A 195 18.66 -4.59 -26.17
C THR A 195 19.59 -5.77 -25.88
N LEU A 196 19.57 -6.97 -26.52
CA LEU A 196 19.10 -7.53 -27.81
C LEU A 196 18.46 -8.95 -27.56
N GLU A 197 17.87 -9.81 -28.43
CA GLU A 197 17.43 -9.94 -29.85
C GLU A 197 16.35 -11.11 -29.94
N PRO A 198 15.78 -11.55 -31.10
CA PRO A 198 14.51 -12.32 -31.18
C PRO A 198 14.61 -13.84 -31.53
N TRP A 199 13.97 -14.28 -32.66
CA TRP A 199 13.52 -15.64 -33.06
C TRP A 199 12.29 -16.18 -32.27
N ASN A 200 11.06 -16.42 -32.77
CA ASN A 200 10.36 -16.48 -34.08
C ASN A 200 9.88 -17.90 -34.51
N LEU A 201 8.67 -17.96 -35.13
CA LEU A 201 7.98 -19.07 -35.84
C LEU A 201 7.24 -20.19 -35.06
N GLY A 202 6.11 -20.66 -35.66
CA GLY A 202 5.20 -21.74 -35.20
C GLY A 202 4.09 -21.27 -34.24
N ARG A 203 2.82 -21.02 -34.59
CA ARG A 203 1.92 -21.35 -35.73
C ARG A 203 1.46 -22.82 -35.81
N LEU A 204 0.12 -22.99 -35.69
CA LEU A 204 -0.68 -24.23 -35.80
C LEU A 204 -0.49 -25.25 -34.63
N ASP A 205 -1.45 -26.08 -34.24
CA ASP A 205 -2.68 -26.50 -34.96
C ASP A 205 -3.93 -26.72 -34.07
N HIS A 206 -5.09 -27.03 -34.68
CA HIS A 206 -6.39 -27.24 -34.02
C HIS A 206 -6.62 -28.68 -33.50
N ARG A 207 -7.25 -28.80 -32.31
CA ARG A 207 -8.13 -29.92 -31.84
C ARG A 207 -8.76 -29.51 -30.50
N ALA A 208 -10.06 -29.51 -30.22
CA ALA A 208 -11.27 -30.13 -30.81
C ALA A 208 -11.54 -31.61 -30.48
N VAL A 209 -12.77 -31.84 -30.01
CA VAL A 209 -13.49 -33.13 -29.77
C VAL A 209 -13.16 -33.89 -28.48
N ALA A 210 -14.23 -34.43 -27.88
CA ALA A 210 -14.36 -34.98 -26.54
C ALA A 210 -13.87 -36.44 -26.35
N THR A 211 -13.61 -36.78 -25.07
CA THR A 211 -14.34 -37.84 -24.35
C THR A 211 -14.65 -37.35 -22.93
#